data_AF-A0A439ZX53-F1
#
_entry.id   AF-A0A439ZX53-F1
#
_cell.length_a   1.000
_cell.length_b   1.000
_cell.length_c   1.000
_cell.angle_alpha   90.00
_cell.angle_beta   90.00
_cell.angle_gamma   90.00
#
_symmetry.space_group_name_H-M   'P 1'
#
loop_
_entity.id
_entity.type
_entity.pdbx_description
1 polymer ?
#
loop_
_entity_poly.entity_id
_entity_poly.type
_entity_poly.pdbx_seq_one_letter_code
_entity_poly.pdbx_strand_id
1 'polypeptide(L)'
;MVKGSSLKGGPPSDHGVAAGQDVFELRDGTRFRLDAAQPHVDVFRRLVEESEALGRPLYVERQIGDEELARSVLLSKRRRIMEIGEEDNRMVPVLFEVSHAQTFIDLDSPDGEMMLAHAREAVARDIPVFFVMRAVNAKISGLQISTEQNPVSSDATAIPLALTKGSKADPLSGAELETAYNICAGLDYIPFSYPGDCCAYRAWEMRRTLNDSGFECGKLFLYPGSNNSLKVSTANHPDGYVCWTYHVAPIVYVTSGAGPEPYVIDPSLFERPATQQQWVDRQPSRKSGGENRSFREVGGQVFFRAKGASDGDVDQSPMNNRRNPGNPSEEAKAVKTEFLIHYGEKIDLSMRTGPYKKGC
;
A
#
# COMPACT_ATOMS: atom_id res chain seq x y z
N MET A 1 27.91 9.41 17.46
CA MET A 1 28.66 8.99 18.66
C MET A 1 27.80 9.37 19.88
N VAL A 2 27.39 8.43 20.74
CA VAL A 2 26.64 8.74 21.98
C VAL A 2 27.62 8.68 23.13
N LYS A 3 27.66 9.74 23.95
CA LYS A 3 28.38 9.77 25.23
C LYS A 3 27.57 8.98 26.26
N GLY A 4 28.10 7.85 26.70
CA GLY A 4 27.65 7.16 27.92
C GLY A 4 28.50 7.61 29.10
N SER A 5 27.87 8.17 30.12
CA SER A 5 28.43 8.26 31.47
C SER A 5 28.32 6.89 32.13
N SER A 6 29.43 6.46 32.74
CA SER A 6 29.56 5.18 33.43
C SER A 6 28.66 5.11 34.67
N LEU A 7 27.81 4.08 34.74
CA LEU A 7 27.28 3.54 35.99
C LEU A 7 27.65 2.06 36.07
N LYS A 8 28.18 1.68 37.24
CA LYS A 8 28.64 0.32 37.58
C LYS A 8 27.46 -0.65 37.63
N GLY A 9 27.78 -1.92 37.33
CA GLY A 9 26.89 -3.06 37.17
C GLY A 9 25.69 -3.15 38.13
N GLY A 10 24.51 -3.10 37.53
CA GLY A 10 23.26 -3.70 38.00
C GLY A 10 22.68 -4.58 36.88
N PRO A 11 21.74 -5.49 37.18
CA PRO A 11 21.10 -6.39 36.20
C PRO A 11 20.33 -5.57 35.12
N PRO A 12 19.94 -6.19 33.99
CA PRO A 12 19.70 -5.47 32.74
C PRO A 12 18.62 -4.41 32.90
N SER A 13 18.92 -3.19 32.43
CA SER A 13 17.99 -2.07 32.44
C SER A 13 16.88 -2.28 31.42
N ASP A 14 15.66 -2.40 31.95
CA ASP A 14 14.38 -2.29 31.24
C ASP A 14 14.29 -0.99 30.44
N HIS A 15 14.36 -1.08 29.11
CA HIS A 15 13.76 -0.08 28.22
C HIS A 15 12.43 -0.56 27.62
N GLY A 16 11.88 -1.67 28.14
CA GLY A 16 10.49 -2.03 27.89
C GLY A 16 9.58 -1.04 28.63
N VAL A 17 8.55 -0.56 27.94
CA VAL A 17 7.43 0.17 28.53
C VAL A 17 6.99 -0.56 29.80
N ALA A 18 7.24 0.03 30.98
CA ALA A 18 6.81 -0.57 32.24
C ALA A 18 5.29 -0.73 32.17
N ALA A 19 4.79 -1.94 32.45
CA ALA A 19 3.36 -2.23 32.47
C ALA A 19 2.65 -1.23 33.39
N GLY A 20 1.94 -0.26 32.78
CA GLY A 20 1.26 0.84 33.47
C GLY A 20 1.77 2.24 33.14
N GLN A 21 2.80 2.42 32.31
CA GLN A 21 3.16 3.73 31.77
C GLN A 21 2.70 3.84 30.33
N ASP A 22 1.58 4.53 30.13
CA ASP A 22 1.12 4.99 28.82
C ASP A 22 2.03 6.10 28.26
N VAL A 23 3.32 6.14 28.60
CA VAL A 23 4.28 7.16 28.16
C VAL A 23 5.37 6.48 27.35
N PHE A 24 5.67 7.02 26.18
CA PHE A 24 6.79 6.61 25.34
C PHE A 24 7.63 7.83 24.94
N GLU A 25 8.90 7.59 24.64
CA GLU A 25 9.86 8.65 24.30
C GLU A 25 10.42 8.42 22.90
N LEU A 26 10.40 9.46 22.08
CA LEU A 26 11.05 9.46 20.78
C LEU A 26 12.56 9.68 20.95
N ARG A 27 13.33 9.34 19.91
CA ARG A 27 14.80 9.42 19.94
C ARG A 27 15.35 10.84 20.16
N ASP A 28 14.58 11.88 19.83
CA ASP A 28 14.94 13.28 20.08
C ASP A 28 14.69 13.71 21.54
N GLY A 29 14.19 12.81 22.39
CA GLY A 29 13.83 13.07 23.78
C GLY A 29 12.39 13.55 23.97
N THR A 30 11.62 13.70 22.89
CA THR A 30 10.21 14.09 22.97
C THR A 30 9.41 12.98 23.62
N ARG A 31 8.65 13.30 24.66
CA ARG A 31 7.81 12.34 25.38
C ARG A 31 6.34 12.50 25.00
N PHE A 32 5.66 11.38 24.82
CA PHE A 32 4.25 11.32 24.54
C PHE A 32 3.56 10.42 25.55
N ARG A 33 2.36 10.82 25.99
CA ARG A 33 1.42 9.98 26.70
C ARG A 33 0.27 9.54 25.81
N LEU A 34 -0.20 8.32 26.00
CA LEU A 34 -1.46 7.79 25.49
C LEU A 34 -2.53 8.01 26.56
N ASP A 35 -3.69 8.51 26.18
CA ASP A 35 -4.81 8.66 27.12
C ASP A 35 -5.63 7.38 27.14
N ALA A 36 -5.68 6.74 28.32
CA ALA A 36 -6.45 5.52 28.56
C ALA A 36 -7.95 5.65 28.23
N ALA A 37 -8.49 6.87 28.20
CA ALA A 37 -9.87 7.13 27.81
C ALA A 37 -10.07 7.19 26.28
N GLN A 38 -9.01 7.23 25.47
CA GLN A 38 -9.15 7.29 24.02
C GLN A 38 -9.66 5.94 23.46
N PRO A 39 -10.70 5.97 22.61
CA PRO A 39 -11.02 4.80 21.80
C PRO A 39 -9.78 4.51 20.93
N HIS A 40 -9.26 3.28 20.99
CA HIS A 40 -8.04 2.79 20.32
C HIS A 40 -6.71 2.93 21.07
N VAL A 41 -6.68 3.32 22.34
CA VAL A 41 -5.43 3.38 23.13
C VAL A 41 -4.61 2.07 23.09
N ASP A 42 -5.28 0.91 23.19
CA ASP A 42 -4.62 -0.39 23.14
C ASP A 42 -3.99 -0.68 21.77
N VAL A 43 -4.61 -0.20 20.69
CA VAL A 43 -4.05 -0.31 19.34
C VAL A 43 -2.80 0.56 19.25
N PHE A 44 -2.85 1.80 19.72
CA PHE A 44 -1.68 2.69 19.72
C PHE A 44 -0.52 2.11 20.53
N ARG A 45 -0.80 1.54 21.71
CA ARG A 45 0.21 0.88 22.54
C ARG A 45 0.90 -0.25 21.77
N ARG A 46 0.11 -1.13 21.15
CA ARG A 46 0.63 -2.23 20.32
C ARG A 46 1.47 -1.72 19.15
N LEU A 47 1.04 -0.65 18.49
CA LEU A 47 1.80 -0.04 17.38
C LEU A 47 3.15 0.50 17.85
N VAL A 48 3.20 1.15 19.02
CA VAL A 48 4.44 1.62 19.64
C VAL A 48 5.39 0.46 19.89
N GLU A 49 4.92 -0.57 20.59
CA GLU A 49 5.69 -1.77 20.94
C GLU A 49 6.21 -2.51 19.69
N GLU A 50 5.34 -2.74 18.70
CA GLU A 50 5.70 -3.43 17.46
C GLU A 50 6.72 -2.62 16.64
N SER A 51 6.56 -1.30 16.59
CA SER A 51 7.49 -0.46 15.83
C SER A 51 8.85 -0.36 16.51
N GLU A 52 8.89 -0.32 17.84
CA GLU A 52 10.13 -0.39 18.61
C GLU A 52 10.84 -1.72 18.36
N ALA A 53 10.12 -2.84 18.51
CA ALA A 53 10.66 -4.18 18.30
C ALA A 53 11.20 -4.41 16.88
N LEU A 54 10.61 -3.74 15.88
CA LEU A 54 11.00 -3.84 14.47
C LEU A 54 11.99 -2.75 14.02
N GLY A 55 12.32 -1.77 14.88
CA GLY A 55 13.11 -0.61 14.48
C GLY A 55 12.47 0.15 13.32
N ARG A 56 11.15 0.39 13.38
CA ARG A 56 10.42 1.14 12.33
C ARG A 56 10.03 2.53 12.82
N PRO A 57 10.07 3.56 11.96
CA PRO A 57 9.61 4.88 12.38
C PRO A 57 8.09 4.89 12.55
N LEU A 58 7.63 5.64 13.56
CA LEU A 58 6.22 5.95 13.81
C LEU A 58 5.98 7.43 13.57
N TYR A 59 4.75 7.75 13.23
CA TYR A 59 4.25 9.11 13.22
C TYR A 59 3.24 9.29 14.34
N VAL A 60 3.37 10.38 15.09
CA VAL A 60 2.51 10.67 16.24
C VAL A 60 1.89 12.05 16.04
N GLU A 61 0.56 12.12 16.08
CA GLU A 61 -0.14 13.40 16.08
C GLU A 61 -0.37 13.88 17.50
N ARG A 62 -0.16 15.17 17.75
CA ARG A 62 -0.43 15.81 19.04
C ARG A 62 -1.90 16.14 19.23
N GLN A 63 -2.36 16.06 20.46
CA GLN A 63 -3.63 16.63 20.88
C GLN A 63 -3.51 18.15 20.96
N ILE A 64 -4.54 18.85 20.51
CA ILE A 64 -4.58 20.31 20.57
C ILE A 64 -4.70 20.75 22.03
N GLY A 65 -3.84 21.67 22.46
CA GLY A 65 -3.80 22.20 23.82
C GLY A 65 -3.03 21.33 24.81
N ASP A 66 -2.47 20.20 24.34
CA ASP A 66 -1.74 19.26 25.17
C ASP A 66 -0.63 18.58 24.36
N GLU A 67 0.56 19.16 24.38
CA GLU A 67 1.66 18.74 23.51
C GLU A 67 2.25 17.36 23.84
N GLU A 68 2.05 16.90 25.07
CA GLU A 68 2.50 15.58 25.50
C GLU A 68 1.47 14.51 25.17
N LEU A 69 0.20 14.86 24.93
CA LEU A 69 -0.82 13.87 24.64
C LEU A 69 -0.83 13.50 23.15
N ALA A 70 -0.58 12.22 22.87
CA ALA A 70 -0.75 11.67 21.55
C ALA A 70 -2.25 11.55 21.22
N ARG A 71 -2.66 12.18 20.13
CA ARG A 71 -4.00 12.07 19.54
C ARG A 71 -4.10 10.86 18.61
N SER A 72 -3.03 10.54 17.88
CA SER A 72 -2.97 9.34 17.05
C SER A 72 -1.55 8.83 16.90
N VAL A 73 -1.42 7.52 16.70
CA VAL A 73 -0.17 6.85 16.35
C VAL A 73 -0.38 6.14 15.01
N LEU A 74 0.41 6.49 14.01
CA LEU A 74 0.32 5.99 12.65
C LEU A 74 1.59 5.22 12.27
N LEU A 75 1.40 4.06 11.64
CA LEU A 75 2.49 3.29 11.06
C LEU A 75 3.00 3.96 9.79
N SER A 76 4.32 4.11 9.71
CA SER A 76 4.97 4.43 8.46
C SER A 76 4.97 3.21 7.52
N LYS A 77 4.80 3.49 6.23
CA LYS A 77 4.95 2.51 5.16
C LYS A 77 6.29 2.75 4.49
N ARG A 78 7.05 1.68 4.25
CA ARG A 78 8.30 1.75 3.47
C ARG A 78 8.05 1.34 2.02
N ARG A 79 8.26 2.24 1.07
CA ARG A 79 8.05 1.99 -0.37
C ARG A 79 9.01 2.82 -1.22
N ARG A 80 9.30 2.35 -2.44
CA ARG A 80 9.91 3.19 -3.48
C ARG A 80 8.86 4.10 -4.11
N ILE A 81 9.30 5.29 -4.49
CA ILE A 81 8.52 6.21 -5.30
C ILE A 81 8.80 5.88 -6.76
N MET A 82 7.76 5.54 -7.51
CA MET A 82 7.87 5.24 -8.94
C MET A 82 7.81 6.51 -9.77
N GLU A 83 6.98 7.47 -9.38
CA GLU A 83 6.70 8.67 -10.16
C GLU A 83 6.32 9.83 -9.23
N ILE A 84 6.78 11.03 -9.58
CA ILE A 84 6.32 12.30 -9.03
C ILE A 84 5.71 13.07 -10.20
N GLY A 85 4.41 13.30 -10.16
CA GLY A 85 3.72 14.00 -11.25
C GLY A 85 3.82 15.53 -11.11
N GLU A 86 3.15 16.21 -12.02
CA GLU A 86 3.11 17.68 -12.05
C GLU A 86 2.27 18.24 -10.91
N GLU A 87 2.70 19.38 -10.36
CA GLU A 87 1.95 20.13 -9.35
C GLU A 87 0.63 20.66 -9.93
N ASP A 88 -0.48 20.43 -9.23
CA ASP A 88 -1.77 21.03 -9.52
C ASP A 88 -2.36 21.60 -8.22
N ASN A 89 -2.57 22.93 -8.17
CA ASN A 89 -3.08 23.64 -6.99
C ASN A 89 -2.35 23.29 -5.68
N ARG A 90 -1.01 23.34 -5.69
CA ARG A 90 -0.15 22.99 -4.54
C ARG A 90 -0.28 21.56 -4.06
N MET A 91 -0.86 20.68 -4.88
CA MET A 91 -0.87 19.24 -4.65
C MET A 91 0.07 18.57 -5.66
N VAL A 92 1.05 17.83 -5.17
CA VAL A 92 1.97 17.07 -6.03
C VAL A 92 1.63 15.58 -5.91
N PRO A 93 1.16 14.93 -6.98
CA PRO A 93 0.87 13.50 -6.94
C PRO A 93 2.17 12.68 -6.85
N VAL A 94 2.16 11.68 -5.98
CA VAL A 94 3.26 10.73 -5.77
C VAL A 94 2.72 9.32 -5.93
N LEU A 95 3.38 8.52 -6.76
CA LEU A 95 3.06 7.11 -6.97
C LEU A 95 4.08 6.24 -6.27
N PHE A 96 3.60 5.35 -5.40
CA PHE A 96 4.44 4.36 -4.72
C PHE A 96 4.38 3.00 -5.41
N GLU A 97 5.47 2.25 -5.35
CA GLU A 97 5.55 0.85 -5.76
C GLU A 97 4.40 0.04 -5.13
N VAL A 98 3.69 -0.76 -5.94
CA VAL A 98 2.54 -1.61 -5.55
C VAL A 98 1.28 -0.84 -5.09
N SER A 99 1.37 0.44 -4.73
CA SER A 99 0.21 1.24 -4.34
C SER A 99 -0.55 1.72 -5.57
N HIS A 100 -1.82 1.36 -5.68
CA HIS A 100 -2.67 1.91 -6.73
C HIS A 100 -3.41 3.17 -6.30
N ALA A 101 -3.44 3.43 -4.99
CA ALA A 101 -3.96 4.67 -4.44
C ALA A 101 -3.10 5.84 -4.95
N GLN A 102 -3.75 6.86 -5.49
CA GLN A 102 -3.11 8.12 -5.82
C GLN A 102 -2.85 8.88 -4.51
N THR A 103 -1.59 9.15 -4.22
CA THR A 103 -1.20 9.89 -3.00
C THR A 103 -0.67 11.25 -3.37
N PHE A 104 -0.75 12.21 -2.46
CA PHE A 104 -0.35 13.58 -2.74
C PHE A 104 0.49 14.18 -1.62
N ILE A 105 1.51 14.95 -2.00
CA ILE A 105 2.17 15.91 -1.11
C ILE A 105 1.40 17.22 -1.23
N ASP A 106 0.91 17.72 -0.09
CA ASP A 106 0.27 19.04 0.01
C ASP A 106 1.35 20.06 0.34
N LEU A 107 1.68 20.92 -0.61
CA LEU A 107 2.70 21.94 -0.43
C LEU A 107 2.23 23.04 0.55
N ASP A 108 0.93 23.24 0.76
CA ASP A 108 0.43 24.15 1.80
C ASP A 108 0.62 23.60 3.22
N SER A 109 1.00 22.33 3.37
CA SER A 109 1.37 21.79 4.68
C SER A 109 2.71 22.39 5.15
N PRO A 110 2.93 22.54 6.48
CA PRO A 110 4.16 23.11 7.02
C PRO A 110 5.45 22.45 6.49
N ASP A 111 5.38 21.15 6.20
CA ASP A 111 6.50 20.33 5.74
C ASP A 111 6.45 19.99 4.24
N GLY A 112 5.50 20.55 3.50
CA GLY A 112 5.19 20.16 2.12
C GLY A 112 6.39 20.24 1.17
N GLU A 113 7.09 21.37 1.19
CA GLU A 113 8.28 21.59 0.34
C GLU A 113 9.44 20.65 0.72
N MET A 114 9.64 20.40 2.02
CA MET A 114 10.66 19.46 2.52
C MET A 114 10.32 18.03 2.07
N MET A 115 9.06 17.60 2.22
CA MET A 115 8.61 16.29 1.77
C MET A 115 8.82 16.11 0.27
N LEU A 116 8.53 17.15 -0.55
CA LEU A 116 8.77 17.10 -1.99
C LEU A 116 10.27 16.98 -2.33
N ALA A 117 11.13 17.69 -1.60
CA ALA A 117 12.57 17.58 -1.77
C ALA A 117 13.08 16.16 -1.46
N HIS A 118 12.65 15.57 -0.34
CA HIS A 118 12.98 14.18 0.01
C HIS A 118 12.46 13.18 -1.02
N ALA A 119 11.23 13.38 -1.54
CA ALA A 119 10.67 12.52 -2.57
C ALA A 119 11.52 12.54 -3.85
N ARG A 120 11.90 13.75 -4.32
CA ARG A 120 12.75 13.92 -5.51
C ARG A 120 14.13 13.31 -5.32
N GLU A 121 14.73 13.50 -4.15
CA GLU A 121 16.01 12.88 -3.82
C GLU A 121 15.90 11.34 -3.81
N ALA A 122 14.84 10.80 -3.22
CA ALA A 122 14.62 9.35 -3.17
C ALA A 122 14.49 8.74 -4.57
N VAL A 123 13.74 9.39 -5.48
CA VAL A 123 13.66 8.98 -6.90
C VAL A 123 15.02 9.07 -7.58
N ALA A 124 15.75 10.17 -7.40
CA ALA A 124 17.06 10.37 -8.02
C ALA A 124 18.10 9.33 -7.58
N ARG A 125 17.96 8.80 -6.36
CA ARG A 125 18.88 7.82 -5.76
C ARG A 125 18.36 6.37 -5.84
N ASP A 126 17.16 6.16 -6.39
CA ASP A 126 16.44 4.87 -6.36
C ASP A 126 16.41 4.21 -4.97
N ILE A 127 16.05 5.00 -3.95
CA ILE A 127 15.96 4.54 -2.56
C ILE A 127 14.52 4.61 -2.05
N PRO A 128 14.11 3.67 -1.18
CA PRO A 128 12.79 3.73 -0.58
C PRO A 128 12.66 4.91 0.38
N VAL A 129 11.42 5.29 0.64
CA VAL A 129 11.04 6.25 1.67
C VAL A 129 10.14 5.58 2.69
N PHE A 130 10.19 6.07 3.92
CA PHE A 130 9.11 5.90 4.88
C PHE A 130 8.10 7.03 4.70
N PHE A 131 6.83 6.71 4.54
CA PHE A 131 5.77 7.70 4.42
C PHE A 131 4.55 7.32 5.25
N VAL A 132 3.80 8.33 5.67
CA VAL A 132 2.54 8.17 6.42
C VAL A 132 1.44 8.84 5.62
N MET A 133 0.34 8.13 5.40
CA MET A 133 -0.85 8.67 4.74
C MET A 133 -1.96 8.90 5.74
N ARG A 134 -2.65 10.03 5.64
CA ARG A 134 -3.96 10.21 6.27
C ARG A 134 -5.02 9.55 5.41
N ALA A 135 -5.75 8.62 6.02
CA ALA A 135 -6.78 7.82 5.33
C ALA A 135 -7.90 8.67 4.70
N VAL A 136 -8.16 9.87 5.22
CA VAL A 136 -9.31 10.69 4.82
C VAL A 136 -9.13 11.42 3.48
N ASN A 137 -7.90 11.58 2.98
CA ASN A 137 -7.65 12.40 1.77
C ASN A 137 -6.44 11.97 0.94
N ALA A 138 -5.85 10.81 1.22
CA ALA A 138 -4.64 10.31 0.57
C ALA A 138 -3.45 11.30 0.60
N LYS A 139 -3.46 12.27 1.51
CA LYS A 139 -2.34 13.20 1.71
C LYS A 139 -1.25 12.52 2.53
N ILE A 140 -0.04 12.67 2.04
CA ILE A 140 1.18 12.31 2.75
C ILE A 140 1.35 13.33 3.88
N SER A 141 1.33 12.83 5.12
CA SER A 141 1.49 13.65 6.34
C SER A 141 2.90 13.61 6.91
N GLY A 142 3.76 12.75 6.35
CA GLY A 142 5.17 12.67 6.65
C GLY A 142 5.88 11.81 5.60
N LEU A 143 7.07 12.23 5.20
CA LEU A 143 7.92 11.52 4.24
C LEU A 143 9.39 11.70 4.59
N GLN A 144 10.09 10.57 4.73
CA GLN A 144 11.50 10.52 5.07
C GLN A 144 12.22 9.49 4.20
N ILE A 145 13.46 9.81 3.81
CA ILE A 145 14.32 8.88 3.11
C ILE A 145 14.68 7.69 4.02
N SER A 146 14.55 6.47 3.52
CA SER A 146 15.03 5.28 4.23
C SER A 146 16.55 5.20 4.13
N THR A 147 17.24 5.27 5.26
CA THR A 147 18.70 5.06 5.34
C THR A 147 19.08 3.58 5.39
N GLU A 148 18.10 2.69 5.64
CA GLU A 148 18.31 1.25 5.70
C GLU A 148 18.38 0.61 4.30
N GLN A 149 19.47 -0.12 4.05
CA GLN A 149 19.64 -0.97 2.88
C GLN A 149 18.63 -2.12 2.92
N ASN A 150 18.00 -2.43 1.79
CA ASN A 150 17.15 -3.62 1.68
C ASN A 150 17.98 -4.87 1.96
N PRO A 151 17.63 -5.74 2.92
CA PRO A 151 18.05 -7.11 2.83
C PRO A 151 17.36 -7.69 1.59
N VAL A 152 18.12 -7.85 0.51
CA VAL A 152 17.66 -8.55 -0.69
C VAL A 152 17.54 -10.02 -0.30
N SER A 153 16.35 -10.45 0.10
CA SER A 153 16.07 -11.87 0.32
C SER A 153 15.79 -12.51 -1.03
N SER A 154 16.77 -13.24 -1.56
CA SER A 154 16.73 -13.85 -2.91
C SER A 154 16.05 -15.22 -2.98
N ASP A 155 15.61 -15.79 -1.87
CA ASP A 155 15.20 -17.20 -1.86
C ASP A 155 13.68 -17.37 -1.75
N ALA A 156 13.01 -17.34 -2.91
CA ALA A 156 11.69 -17.93 -3.08
C ALA A 156 11.72 -18.86 -4.30
N THR A 157 12.21 -20.09 -4.11
CA THR A 157 12.10 -21.16 -5.11
C THR A 157 10.68 -21.71 -5.06
N ALA A 158 9.77 -21.10 -5.82
CA ALA A 158 8.47 -21.71 -6.07
C ALA A 158 8.67 -22.90 -7.02
N ILE A 159 8.28 -24.10 -6.58
CA ILE A 159 8.14 -25.26 -7.47
C ILE A 159 6.92 -24.97 -8.36
N PRO A 160 7.06 -24.85 -9.69
CA PRO A 160 5.90 -24.63 -10.55
C PRO A 160 5.13 -25.94 -10.63
N LEU A 161 3.93 -25.98 -10.04
CA LEU A 161 2.91 -26.87 -10.57
C LEU A 161 2.55 -26.30 -11.96
N ALA A 162 2.78 -27.06 -13.02
CA ALA A 162 2.46 -26.65 -14.39
C ALA A 162 0.93 -26.69 -14.59
N LEU A 163 0.20 -25.79 -13.92
CA LEU A 163 -1.23 -25.60 -14.12
C LEU A 163 -1.42 -24.89 -15.46
N THR A 164 -2.27 -25.47 -16.31
CA THR A 164 -2.64 -24.89 -17.60
C THR A 164 -4.10 -24.49 -17.66
N LYS A 165 -4.95 -25.09 -16.83
CA LYS A 165 -6.41 -24.95 -16.90
C LYS A 165 -6.87 -23.54 -16.56
N GLY A 166 -7.43 -22.83 -17.53
CA GLY A 166 -7.75 -21.40 -17.46
C GLY A 166 -6.80 -20.50 -18.24
N SER A 167 -5.71 -21.05 -18.76
CA SER A 167 -4.86 -20.39 -19.74
C SER A 167 -5.49 -20.41 -21.13
N LYS A 168 -4.93 -19.62 -22.05
CA LYS A 168 -5.34 -19.63 -23.47
C LYS A 168 -5.16 -20.99 -24.15
N ALA A 169 -4.20 -21.81 -23.69
CA ALA A 169 -3.92 -23.14 -24.26
C ALA A 169 -4.87 -24.24 -23.74
N ASP A 170 -5.49 -24.00 -22.60
CA ASP A 170 -6.39 -24.95 -21.92
C ASP A 170 -7.53 -24.16 -21.26
N PRO A 171 -8.43 -23.57 -22.08
CA PRO A 171 -9.46 -22.65 -21.60
C PRO A 171 -10.55 -23.35 -20.79
N LEU A 172 -11.15 -22.62 -19.86
CA LEU A 172 -12.29 -23.09 -19.05
C LEU A 172 -13.53 -23.30 -19.91
N SER A 173 -14.41 -24.20 -19.48
CA SER A 173 -15.83 -24.17 -19.84
C SER A 173 -16.57 -23.05 -19.09
N GLY A 174 -17.80 -22.72 -19.52
CA GLY A 174 -18.63 -21.75 -18.80
C GLY A 174 -18.91 -22.14 -17.34
N ALA A 175 -19.14 -23.43 -17.06
CA ALA A 175 -19.36 -23.91 -15.69
C ALA A 175 -18.11 -23.79 -14.81
N GLU A 176 -16.93 -24.00 -15.40
CA GLU A 176 -15.66 -23.85 -14.70
C GLU A 176 -15.33 -22.37 -14.44
N LEU A 177 -15.68 -21.47 -15.36
CA LEU A 177 -15.59 -20.03 -15.14
C LEU A 177 -16.41 -19.59 -13.93
N GLU A 178 -17.67 -20.02 -13.84
CA GLU A 178 -18.53 -19.73 -12.69
C GLU A 178 -17.96 -20.33 -11.40
N THR A 179 -17.39 -21.54 -11.47
CA THR A 179 -16.71 -22.16 -10.33
C THR A 179 -15.51 -21.34 -9.86
N ALA A 180 -14.62 -20.94 -10.79
CA ALA A 180 -13.45 -20.12 -10.51
C ALA A 180 -13.85 -18.76 -9.90
N TYR A 181 -14.92 -18.14 -10.40
CA TYR A 181 -15.44 -16.91 -9.83
C TYR A 181 -15.97 -17.10 -8.41
N ASN A 182 -16.78 -18.13 -8.18
CA ASN A 182 -17.35 -18.40 -6.84
C ASN A 182 -16.27 -18.71 -5.80
N ILE A 183 -15.19 -19.38 -6.19
CA ILE A 183 -14.00 -19.58 -5.34
C ILE A 183 -13.46 -18.23 -4.88
N CYS A 184 -13.21 -17.29 -5.80
CA CYS A 184 -12.65 -15.98 -5.49
C CYS A 184 -13.63 -15.08 -4.72
N ALA A 185 -14.88 -15.01 -5.15
CA ALA A 185 -15.91 -14.19 -4.53
C ALA A 185 -16.27 -14.67 -3.11
N GLY A 186 -16.07 -15.96 -2.82
CA GLY A 186 -16.27 -16.56 -1.50
C GLY A 186 -15.14 -16.30 -0.49
N LEU A 187 -14.06 -15.62 -0.87
CA LEU A 187 -12.95 -15.29 0.04
C LEU A 187 -13.31 -14.08 0.92
N ASP A 188 -14.01 -14.34 2.02
CA ASP A 188 -14.53 -13.35 2.96
C ASP A 188 -13.45 -12.48 3.64
N TYR A 189 -12.23 -13.01 3.74
CA TYR A 189 -11.07 -12.31 4.27
C TYR A 189 -10.39 -11.37 3.26
N ILE A 190 -10.76 -11.44 1.98
CA ILE A 190 -10.31 -10.45 0.99
C ILE A 190 -11.23 -9.23 1.09
N PRO A 191 -10.69 -8.02 1.30
CA PRO A 191 -11.51 -6.82 1.46
C PRO A 191 -11.97 -6.27 0.10
N PHE A 192 -12.84 -6.98 -0.60
CA PHE A 192 -13.39 -6.52 -1.90
C PHE A 192 -14.21 -5.23 -1.77
N SER A 193 -14.82 -5.00 -0.60
CA SER A 193 -15.52 -3.77 -0.25
C SER A 193 -14.59 -2.61 0.12
N TYR A 194 -13.27 -2.80 0.11
CA TYR A 194 -12.29 -1.72 0.27
C TYR A 194 -11.64 -1.36 -1.08
N PRO A 195 -12.23 -0.46 -1.86
CA PRO A 195 -11.73 -0.11 -3.19
C PRO A 195 -10.55 0.88 -3.16
N GLY A 196 -10.19 1.42 -1.99
CA GLY A 196 -9.21 2.49 -1.87
C GLY A 196 -7.79 2.09 -2.28
N ASP A 197 -7.36 0.86 -1.96
CA ASP A 197 -6.01 0.36 -2.25
C ASP A 197 -5.99 -1.18 -2.34
N CYS A 198 -4.81 -1.77 -2.59
CA CYS A 198 -4.48 -3.19 -2.50
C CYS A 198 -4.98 -4.14 -3.62
N CYS A 199 -5.22 -3.67 -4.86
CA CYS A 199 -5.71 -4.53 -5.94
C CYS A 199 -4.71 -5.64 -6.28
N ALA A 200 -3.40 -5.35 -6.26
CA ALA A 200 -2.35 -6.34 -6.46
C ALA A 200 -2.40 -7.48 -5.41
N TYR A 201 -2.66 -7.17 -4.14
CA TYR A 201 -2.80 -8.18 -3.09
C TYR A 201 -4.07 -9.01 -3.27
N ARG A 202 -5.20 -8.38 -3.60
CA ARG A 202 -6.45 -9.11 -3.90
C ARG A 202 -6.24 -10.06 -5.09
N ALA A 203 -5.64 -9.57 -6.17
CA ALA A 203 -5.35 -10.37 -7.36
C ALA A 203 -4.36 -11.50 -7.08
N TRP A 204 -3.37 -11.26 -6.23
CA TRP A 204 -2.43 -12.29 -5.79
C TRP A 204 -3.12 -13.41 -5.01
N GLU A 205 -3.95 -13.04 -4.04
CA GLU A 205 -4.63 -14.01 -3.19
C GLU A 205 -5.71 -14.80 -3.92
N MET A 206 -6.45 -14.13 -4.82
CA MET A 206 -7.36 -14.80 -5.75
C MET A 206 -6.60 -15.82 -6.61
N ARG A 207 -5.45 -15.44 -7.21
CA ARG A 207 -4.62 -16.39 -7.96
C ARG A 207 -4.19 -17.57 -7.10
N ARG A 208 -3.63 -17.30 -5.91
CA ARG A 208 -3.15 -18.36 -5.01
C ARG A 208 -4.25 -19.40 -4.76
N THR A 209 -5.46 -18.92 -4.49
CA THR A 209 -6.63 -19.76 -4.23
C THR A 209 -7.09 -20.52 -5.48
N LEU A 210 -7.09 -19.88 -6.66
CA LEU A 210 -7.37 -20.54 -7.93
C LEU A 210 -6.38 -21.67 -8.21
N ASN A 211 -5.08 -21.40 -8.00
CA ASN A 211 -4.02 -22.39 -8.18
C ASN A 211 -4.18 -23.58 -7.22
N ASP A 212 -4.48 -23.31 -5.94
CA ASP A 212 -4.81 -24.35 -4.95
C ASP A 212 -6.05 -25.17 -5.35
N SER A 213 -6.93 -24.60 -6.17
CA SER A 213 -8.14 -25.24 -6.72
C SER A 213 -7.93 -25.88 -8.10
N GLY A 214 -6.70 -25.89 -8.62
CA GLY A 214 -6.34 -26.51 -9.90
C GLY A 214 -6.63 -25.66 -11.15
N PHE A 215 -6.86 -24.35 -10.97
CA PHE A 215 -6.97 -23.38 -12.06
C PHE A 215 -5.72 -22.50 -12.13
N GLU A 216 -5.25 -22.16 -13.33
CA GLU A 216 -4.29 -21.10 -13.56
C GLU A 216 -5.02 -19.84 -14.06
N CYS A 217 -4.45 -18.68 -13.76
CA CYS A 217 -4.91 -17.41 -14.30
C CYS A 217 -3.70 -16.51 -14.62
N GLY A 218 -3.83 -15.68 -15.66
CA GLY A 218 -2.95 -14.53 -15.85
C GLY A 218 -3.32 -13.38 -14.91
N LYS A 219 -2.64 -12.24 -15.07
CA LYS A 219 -3.10 -10.95 -14.52
C LYS A 219 -3.31 -9.94 -15.64
N LEU A 220 -4.38 -9.17 -15.54
CA LEU A 220 -4.67 -8.06 -16.43
C LEU A 220 -4.48 -6.74 -15.68
N PHE A 221 -3.45 -5.99 -16.05
CA PHE A 221 -3.21 -4.65 -15.54
C PHE A 221 -3.84 -3.62 -16.47
N LEU A 222 -4.58 -2.66 -15.92
CA LEU A 222 -5.14 -1.49 -16.60
C LEU A 222 -4.46 -0.23 -16.08
N TYR A 223 -4.02 0.62 -17.01
CA TYR A 223 -3.40 1.91 -16.71
C TYR A 223 -4.20 3.04 -17.36
N PRO A 224 -4.35 4.19 -16.68
CA PRO A 224 -4.91 5.38 -17.28
C PRO A 224 -3.95 5.95 -18.33
N GLY A 225 -4.46 6.90 -19.13
CA GLY A 225 -3.60 7.81 -19.89
C GLY A 225 -2.62 8.57 -18.99
N SER A 226 -1.61 9.19 -19.59
CA SER A 226 -0.67 10.11 -18.94
C SER A 226 -1.43 11.25 -18.27
N ASN A 227 -0.93 11.71 -17.12
CA ASN A 227 -1.53 12.79 -16.33
C ASN A 227 -3.04 12.61 -16.04
N ASN A 228 -3.47 11.35 -15.89
CA ASN A 228 -4.85 10.93 -15.70
C ASN A 228 -4.94 9.80 -14.66
N SER A 229 -6.16 9.49 -14.21
CA SER A 229 -6.45 8.41 -13.27
C SER A 229 -7.65 7.61 -13.74
N LEU A 230 -7.73 6.33 -13.37
CA LEU A 230 -8.97 5.56 -13.47
C LEU A 230 -9.92 6.10 -12.41
N LYS A 231 -11.21 6.25 -12.73
CA LYS A 231 -12.24 6.71 -11.80
C LYS A 231 -13.39 5.74 -11.76
N VAL A 232 -13.66 5.16 -10.60
CA VAL A 232 -14.73 4.18 -10.39
C VAL A 232 -15.72 4.70 -9.37
N SER A 233 -16.99 4.82 -9.76
CA SER A 233 -18.09 5.09 -8.83
C SER A 233 -18.37 3.87 -7.95
N THR A 234 -18.52 4.10 -6.65
CA THR A 234 -18.74 3.05 -5.62
C THR A 234 -19.44 3.62 -4.39
N ALA A 235 -20.30 2.84 -3.77
CA ALA A 235 -20.92 3.17 -2.48
C ALA A 235 -19.96 2.92 -1.29
N ASN A 236 -18.87 2.18 -1.51
CA ASN A 236 -17.94 1.74 -0.46
C ASN A 236 -16.83 2.76 -0.16
N HIS A 237 -16.97 4.01 -0.63
CA HIS A 237 -16.05 5.08 -0.35
C HIS A 237 -16.84 6.36 -0.03
N PRO A 238 -16.44 7.15 0.98
CA PRO A 238 -17.20 8.34 1.41
C PRO A 238 -17.39 9.38 0.29
N ASP A 239 -16.51 9.41 -0.71
CA ASP A 239 -16.64 10.32 -1.86
C ASP A 239 -17.62 9.82 -2.94
N GLY A 240 -18.13 8.60 -2.83
CA GLY A 240 -18.97 7.96 -3.86
C GLY A 240 -18.17 7.46 -5.07
N TYR A 241 -16.84 7.61 -5.05
CA TYR A 241 -15.92 7.11 -6.06
C TYR A 241 -14.52 6.87 -5.46
N VAL A 242 -13.69 6.14 -6.20
CA VAL A 242 -12.24 6.03 -5.99
C VAL A 242 -11.48 6.38 -7.27
N CYS A 243 -10.22 6.74 -7.11
CA CYS A 243 -9.32 6.98 -8.23
C CYS A 243 -8.03 6.17 -8.10
N TRP A 244 -7.61 5.58 -9.21
CA TRP A 244 -6.47 4.67 -9.25
C TRP A 244 -5.48 5.04 -10.34
N THR A 245 -4.20 4.84 -10.05
CA THR A 245 -3.11 5.00 -11.02
C THR A 245 -2.91 3.75 -11.87
N TYR A 246 -3.45 2.62 -11.43
CA TYR A 246 -3.65 1.39 -12.19
C TYR A 246 -4.70 0.51 -11.49
N HIS A 247 -5.21 -0.52 -12.15
CA HIS A 247 -5.97 -1.60 -11.48
C HIS A 247 -5.54 -2.95 -12.02
N VAL A 248 -5.62 -4.00 -11.21
CA VAL A 248 -5.28 -5.35 -11.63
C VAL A 248 -6.28 -6.38 -11.08
N ALA A 249 -6.59 -7.37 -11.91
CA ALA A 249 -7.39 -8.52 -11.53
C ALA A 249 -6.90 -9.79 -12.27
N PRO A 250 -7.21 -11.00 -11.75
CA PRO A 250 -7.01 -12.25 -12.47
C PRO A 250 -7.76 -12.29 -13.80
N ILE A 251 -7.12 -12.84 -14.81
CA ILE A 251 -7.70 -13.10 -16.14
C ILE A 251 -7.59 -14.58 -16.48
N VAL A 252 -8.68 -15.15 -16.97
CA VAL A 252 -8.78 -16.53 -17.43
C VAL A 252 -9.35 -16.55 -18.85
N TYR A 253 -9.14 -17.66 -19.56
CA TYR A 253 -9.70 -17.88 -20.89
C TYR A 253 -10.82 -18.91 -20.84
N VAL A 254 -11.86 -18.69 -21.65
CA VAL A 254 -13.06 -19.53 -21.71
C VAL A 254 -13.27 -20.00 -23.14
N THR A 255 -13.64 -21.26 -23.30
CA THR A 255 -13.92 -21.86 -24.61
C THR A 255 -15.14 -21.19 -25.22
N SER A 256 -14.97 -20.63 -26.42
CA SER A 256 -16.06 -20.07 -27.23
C SER A 256 -16.03 -20.66 -28.64
N GLY A 257 -17.12 -20.46 -29.40
CA GLY A 257 -17.22 -20.91 -30.79
C GLY A 257 -16.21 -20.22 -31.73
N ALA A 258 -15.66 -19.07 -31.35
CA ALA A 258 -14.65 -18.34 -32.12
C ALA A 258 -13.21 -18.57 -31.63
N GLY A 259 -13.05 -19.34 -30.53
CA GLY A 259 -11.77 -19.58 -29.86
C GLY A 259 -11.80 -19.18 -28.38
N PRO A 260 -10.65 -19.24 -27.67
CA PRO A 260 -10.57 -18.84 -26.27
C PRO A 260 -10.85 -17.33 -26.10
N GLU A 261 -11.82 -17.00 -25.24
CA GLU A 261 -12.21 -15.63 -24.91
C GLU A 261 -11.77 -15.22 -23.50
N PRO A 262 -11.24 -13.99 -23.30
CA PRO A 262 -10.74 -13.55 -22.00
C PRO A 262 -11.85 -13.04 -21.07
N TYR A 263 -11.85 -13.56 -19.84
CA TYR A 263 -12.71 -13.14 -18.74
C TYR A 263 -11.88 -12.72 -17.52
N VAL A 264 -12.33 -11.69 -16.84
CA VAL A 264 -11.73 -11.12 -15.64
C VAL A 264 -12.56 -11.50 -14.43
N ILE A 265 -11.89 -11.97 -13.38
CA ILE A 265 -12.50 -12.28 -12.08
C ILE A 265 -12.18 -11.14 -11.13
N ASP A 266 -13.15 -10.25 -10.89
CA ASP A 266 -12.97 -9.10 -10.00
C ASP A 266 -14.22 -8.82 -9.15
N PRO A 267 -14.37 -9.50 -8.00
CA PRO A 267 -15.47 -9.28 -7.07
C PRO A 267 -15.52 -7.86 -6.47
N SER A 268 -14.47 -7.03 -6.63
CA SER A 268 -14.51 -5.64 -6.20
C SER A 268 -15.25 -4.70 -7.16
N LEU A 269 -15.51 -5.16 -8.41
CA LEU A 269 -16.18 -4.38 -9.45
C LEU A 269 -17.44 -5.04 -10.02
N PHE A 270 -17.52 -6.37 -9.98
CA PHE A 270 -18.59 -7.15 -10.60
C PHE A 270 -19.10 -8.23 -9.67
N GLU A 271 -20.36 -8.62 -9.85
CA GLU A 271 -20.99 -9.74 -9.13
C GLU A 271 -20.85 -11.08 -9.86
N ARG A 272 -20.27 -11.07 -11.07
CA ARG A 272 -20.04 -12.22 -11.95
C ARG A 272 -18.74 -12.02 -12.75
N PRO A 273 -18.20 -13.06 -13.42
CA PRO A 273 -17.14 -12.86 -14.40
C PRO A 273 -17.51 -11.79 -15.41
N ALA A 274 -16.56 -10.90 -15.71
CA ALA A 274 -16.72 -9.88 -16.74
C ALA A 274 -15.85 -10.21 -17.94
N THR A 275 -16.28 -9.88 -19.15
CA THR A 275 -15.34 -9.90 -20.28
C THR A 275 -14.25 -8.86 -20.03
N GLN A 276 -13.07 -9.05 -20.63
CA GLN A 276 -12.00 -8.06 -20.56
C GLN A 276 -12.48 -6.63 -20.88
N GLN A 277 -13.31 -6.49 -21.92
CA GLN A 277 -13.82 -5.18 -22.34
C GLN A 277 -14.78 -4.57 -21.31
N GLN A 278 -15.70 -5.37 -20.75
CA GLN A 278 -16.60 -4.91 -19.67
C GLN A 278 -15.80 -4.43 -18.46
N TRP A 279 -14.76 -5.17 -18.06
CA TRP A 279 -13.89 -4.81 -16.94
C TRP A 279 -13.11 -3.51 -17.21
N VAL A 280 -12.58 -3.33 -18.42
CA VAL A 280 -11.95 -2.07 -18.83
C VAL A 280 -12.97 -0.93 -18.76
N ASP A 281 -14.14 -1.07 -19.36
CA ASP A 281 -15.13 0.02 -19.46
C ASP A 281 -15.76 0.43 -18.13
N ARG A 282 -15.78 -0.46 -17.14
CA ARG A 282 -16.20 -0.14 -15.77
C ARG A 282 -15.29 0.87 -15.06
N GLN A 283 -14.11 1.12 -15.61
CA GLN A 283 -13.03 1.93 -15.04
C GLN A 283 -12.61 3.05 -16.02
N PRO A 284 -13.49 4.03 -16.29
CA PRO A 284 -13.17 5.11 -17.21
C PRO A 284 -12.03 5.99 -16.69
N SER A 285 -11.33 6.65 -17.63
CA SER A 285 -10.41 7.72 -17.26
C SER A 285 -11.17 8.89 -16.66
N ARG A 286 -10.56 9.59 -15.70
CA ARG A 286 -11.15 10.74 -15.01
C ARG A 286 -11.39 11.92 -15.96
N LYS A 287 -10.38 12.29 -16.76
CA LYS A 287 -10.48 13.37 -17.76
C LYS A 287 -11.04 12.79 -19.06
N SER A 288 -12.12 13.37 -19.58
CA SER A 288 -12.68 13.08 -20.91
C SER A 288 -11.85 13.77 -22.00
N GLY A 289 -11.66 13.12 -23.15
CA GLY A 289 -11.14 13.76 -24.36
C GLY A 289 -9.63 13.70 -24.61
N GLY A 290 -8.84 12.91 -23.87
CA GLY A 290 -7.42 12.77 -24.18
C GLY A 290 -6.80 11.58 -23.48
N GLU A 291 -6.24 10.68 -24.29
CA GLU A 291 -5.42 9.51 -23.96
C GLU A 291 -6.12 8.16 -23.76
N ASN A 292 -5.64 7.20 -24.54
CA ASN A 292 -6.09 5.81 -24.51
C ASN A 292 -5.62 5.16 -23.20
N ARG A 293 -6.56 4.68 -22.39
CA ARG A 293 -6.26 3.65 -21.38
C ARG A 293 -5.53 2.50 -22.07
N SER A 294 -4.55 1.94 -21.41
CA SER A 294 -3.83 0.79 -21.93
C SER A 294 -3.92 -0.35 -20.92
N PHE A 295 -4.02 -1.57 -21.42
CA PHE A 295 -3.96 -2.76 -20.58
C PHE A 295 -2.85 -3.70 -21.05
N ARG A 296 -2.37 -4.51 -20.11
CA ARG A 296 -1.34 -5.52 -20.33
C ARG A 296 -1.72 -6.79 -19.58
N GLU A 297 -1.82 -7.88 -20.33
CA GLU A 297 -1.88 -9.22 -19.78
C GLU A 297 -0.46 -9.69 -19.49
N VAL A 298 -0.26 -10.31 -18.33
CA VAL A 298 1.00 -10.93 -17.92
C VAL A 298 0.73 -12.25 -17.22
N GLY A 299 1.78 -13.05 -17.04
CA GLY A 299 1.69 -14.31 -16.28
C GLY A 299 1.18 -14.08 -14.86
N GLY A 300 0.44 -15.07 -14.33
CA GLY A 300 -0.17 -14.99 -13.01
C GLY A 300 0.83 -14.73 -11.88
N GLN A 301 2.09 -15.15 -12.01
CA GLN A 301 3.14 -14.93 -11.02
C GLN A 301 3.60 -13.47 -10.88
N VAL A 302 3.22 -12.57 -11.79
CA VAL A 302 3.58 -11.15 -11.69
C VAL A 302 2.75 -10.49 -10.60
N PHE A 303 3.36 -10.07 -9.50
CA PHE A 303 2.66 -9.41 -8.40
C PHE A 303 2.29 -7.97 -8.76
N PHE A 304 3.24 -7.21 -9.30
CA PHE A 304 3.05 -5.83 -9.73
C PHE A 304 3.80 -5.54 -11.03
N ARG A 305 3.22 -4.65 -11.83
CA ARG A 305 3.80 -4.17 -13.08
C ARG A 305 3.64 -2.65 -13.11
N ALA A 306 4.74 -1.94 -13.32
CA ALA A 306 4.69 -0.51 -13.57
C ALA A 306 4.22 -0.20 -15.00
N LYS A 307 3.61 0.97 -15.19
CA LYS A 307 3.27 1.46 -16.53
C LYS A 307 4.56 1.64 -17.35
N GLY A 308 4.60 1.11 -18.57
CA GLY A 308 5.76 1.22 -19.45
C GLY A 308 6.95 0.31 -19.14
N ALA A 309 6.94 -0.45 -18.04
CA ALA A 309 7.97 -1.44 -17.74
C ALA A 309 8.11 -2.46 -18.89
N SER A 310 9.30 -3.03 -19.10
CA SER A 310 9.44 -4.20 -19.97
C SER A 310 8.95 -5.46 -19.24
N ASP A 311 8.80 -6.59 -19.94
CA ASP A 311 8.35 -7.84 -19.31
C ASP A 311 9.40 -8.43 -18.36
N GLY A 312 10.66 -7.95 -18.42
CA GLY A 312 11.72 -8.30 -17.46
C GLY A 312 11.69 -7.48 -16.17
N ASP A 313 11.00 -6.33 -16.15
CA ASP A 313 11.00 -5.37 -15.04
C ASP A 313 9.79 -5.56 -14.09
N VAL A 314 9.24 -6.78 -14.07
CA VAL A 314 8.04 -7.11 -13.28
C VAL A 314 8.41 -7.60 -11.89
N ASP A 315 7.73 -7.08 -10.87
CA ASP A 315 7.90 -7.60 -9.51
C ASP A 315 7.09 -8.90 -9.36
N GLN A 316 7.78 -10.00 -9.10
CA GLN A 316 7.19 -11.32 -8.83
C GLN A 316 7.08 -11.63 -7.34
N SER A 317 7.58 -10.75 -6.46
CA SER A 317 7.69 -11.02 -5.03
C SER A 317 6.46 -10.50 -4.26
N PRO A 318 5.60 -11.37 -3.70
CA PRO A 318 4.43 -10.95 -2.92
C PRO A 318 4.75 -10.49 -1.49
N MET A 319 6.00 -10.07 -1.22
CA MET A 319 6.67 -9.99 0.09
C MET A 319 7.12 -11.35 0.66
N ASN A 320 8.44 -11.53 0.73
CA ASN A 320 9.11 -12.47 1.63
C ASN A 320 8.84 -12.06 3.09
N ASN A 321 7.78 -12.60 3.72
CA ASN A 321 7.60 -12.47 5.16
C ASN A 321 6.78 -13.59 5.82
N ARG A 322 6.98 -14.85 5.41
CA ARG A 322 6.79 -15.98 6.32
C ARG A 322 8.14 -16.34 6.92
N ARG A 323 8.48 -15.70 8.04
CA ARG A 323 9.47 -16.26 8.96
C ARG A 323 8.99 -17.66 9.35
N ASN A 324 9.80 -18.66 9.04
CA ASN A 324 9.79 -19.91 9.78
C ASN A 324 10.03 -19.53 11.26
N PRO A 325 9.23 -19.94 12.26
CA PRO A 325 9.44 -19.55 13.66
C PRO A 325 10.68 -20.21 14.32
N GLY A 326 11.67 -20.64 13.53
CA GLY A 326 12.94 -21.18 14.01
C GLY A 326 13.93 -20.06 14.35
N ASN A 327 14.15 -19.87 15.66
CA ASN A 327 15.24 -19.15 16.34
C ASN A 327 15.82 -17.87 15.68
N PRO A 328 15.66 -16.68 16.30
CA PRO A 328 16.45 -15.53 15.90
C PRO A 328 17.94 -15.79 16.21
N SER A 329 18.79 -15.74 15.18
CA SER A 329 20.24 -15.71 15.35
C SER A 329 20.68 -14.42 16.05
N GLU A 330 21.64 -14.51 16.96
CA GLU A 330 22.16 -13.42 17.82
C GLU A 330 22.77 -12.19 17.09
N GLU A 331 22.79 -12.16 15.76
CA GLU A 331 23.51 -11.16 14.97
C GLU A 331 22.71 -9.91 14.56
N ALA A 332 21.47 -9.74 15.01
CA ALA A 332 20.72 -8.49 14.80
C ALA A 332 21.08 -7.38 15.82
N LYS A 333 22.36 -7.25 16.20
CA LYS A 333 22.83 -6.19 17.11
C LYS A 333 23.37 -4.99 16.32
N ALA A 334 22.68 -3.87 16.50
CA ALA A 334 23.10 -2.49 16.20
C ALA A 334 23.05 -2.03 14.74
N VAL A 335 21.87 -2.05 14.12
CA VAL A 335 21.51 -0.97 13.17
C VAL A 335 20.79 0.11 13.97
N LYS A 336 21.35 1.33 14.00
CA LYS A 336 20.74 2.48 14.67
C LYS A 336 19.68 3.09 13.77
N THR A 337 18.45 2.62 13.88
CA THR A 337 17.30 3.21 13.20
C THR A 337 17.09 4.66 13.63
N GLU A 338 17.03 5.57 12.65
CA GLU A 338 16.62 6.96 12.85
C GLU A 338 15.11 7.05 13.02
N PHE A 339 14.66 7.60 14.16
CA PHE A 339 13.29 8.01 14.40
C PHE A 339 13.23 9.54 14.25
N LEU A 340 12.44 10.02 13.30
CA LEU A 340 11.97 11.41 13.12
C LEU A 340 10.57 11.26 12.45
N ILE A 341 9.54 12.09 12.65
CA ILE A 341 9.46 13.56 12.54
C ILE A 341 8.24 14.09 13.35
N HIS A 342 8.39 15.32 13.85
CA HIS A 342 7.39 16.25 14.42
C HIS A 342 7.27 17.44 13.43
N TYR A 343 6.14 18.06 13.03
CA TYR A 343 5.18 18.91 13.77
C TYR A 343 3.79 18.92 13.09
N GLY A 344 2.72 19.06 13.85
CA GLY A 344 1.41 19.51 13.35
C GLY A 344 0.91 20.70 14.15
N GLU A 345 1.15 21.93 13.69
CA GLU A 345 0.37 23.08 14.14
C GLU A 345 -0.79 23.35 13.17
N LYS A 346 -1.98 23.48 13.78
CA LYS A 346 -3.19 24.16 13.32
C LYS A 346 -3.59 23.97 11.85
N ILE A 347 -4.50 23.00 11.61
CA ILE A 347 -5.53 23.16 10.58
C ILE A 347 -6.81 23.52 11.33
N ASP A 348 -7.18 24.81 11.31
CA ASP A 348 -8.48 25.26 11.73
C ASP A 348 -9.54 24.72 10.74
N LEU A 349 -10.19 23.62 11.11
CA LEU A 349 -11.24 23.00 10.31
C LEU A 349 -12.53 23.84 10.27
N SER A 350 -12.61 24.96 11.03
CA SER A 350 -13.78 25.84 11.03
C SER A 350 -13.82 26.84 9.86
N MET A 351 -12.77 26.94 9.04
CA MET A 351 -12.67 27.97 7.99
C MET A 351 -12.72 27.52 6.51
N ARG A 352 -13.11 26.28 6.20
CA ARG A 352 -13.41 25.88 4.79
C ARG A 352 -14.80 25.27 4.66
N THR A 353 -15.84 26.09 4.77
CA THR A 353 -17.21 25.80 4.28
C THR A 353 -17.40 26.18 2.80
N GLY A 354 -16.34 26.62 2.11
CA GLY A 354 -16.35 26.74 0.66
C GLY A 354 -16.34 25.35 0.00
N PRO A 355 -16.98 25.16 -1.18
CA PRO A 355 -17.03 23.86 -1.85
C PRO A 355 -15.60 23.40 -2.17
N TYR A 356 -15.10 22.42 -1.41
CA TYR A 356 -13.88 21.71 -1.74
C TYR A 356 -14.05 21.14 -3.14
N LYS A 357 -13.23 21.57 -4.10
CA LYS A 357 -13.14 20.90 -5.40
C LYS A 357 -12.62 19.49 -5.12
N LYS A 358 -13.52 18.52 -5.12
CA LYS A 358 -13.23 17.10 -4.94
C LYS A 358 -12.31 16.65 -6.09
N GLY A 359 -11.00 16.66 -5.84
CA GLY A 359 -9.99 16.12 -6.74
C GLY A 359 -9.82 14.63 -6.49
N CYS A 360 -9.96 13.77 -7.50
CA CYS A 360 -8.79 13.14 -8.07
C CYS A 360 -7.88 14.11 -8.87
#